data_AF-A0AAN8Q810-F1
#
_entry.id   AF-A0AAN8Q810-F1
#
_cell.length_a   1.000
_cell.length_b   1.000
_cell.length_c   1.000
_cell.angle_alpha   90.00
_cell.angle_beta   90.00
_cell.angle_gamma   90.00
#
_symmetry.space_group_name_H-M   'P 1'
#
loop_
_entity.id
_entity.type
_entity.pdbx_description
1 polymer ?
#
loop_
_entity_poly.entity_id
_entity_poly.type
_entity_poly.pdbx_seq_one_letter_code
_entity_poly.pdbx_strand_id
1 'polypeptide(L)'
;MADFGFAKFGDDDNEDEEYDPQLRWGNSDGLIFMVDCSKDMFKTDDDGDNHFIVCMRCIQTTMQNKIISSNKDLIGVIFYGTEKIENPNDFKNVYVYMNLQQPGAERILEIEDMIDGGYQKFGIQYGHNESYSLSEALWTCANMFSNSPQKVNYKRILLFTNNDDPHSSSQQLQRQARTKASDLHETGIDLELMHLQKPGRTFDVSKFWKVITNL
;
A
#
# COMPACT_ATOMS: atom_id res chain seq x y z
N MET A 1 56.42 57.22 -5.76
CA MET A 1 56.22 55.88 -5.19
C MET A 1 54.73 55.58 -5.24
N ALA A 2 54.36 54.56 -6.04
CA ALA A 2 53.07 53.85 -6.19
C ALA A 2 51.79 54.72 -6.27
N ASP A 3 51.16 54.90 -7.43
CA ASP A 3 50.31 53.92 -8.15
C ASP A 3 49.26 53.26 -7.25
N PHE A 4 48.00 53.72 -7.35
CA PHE A 4 46.81 53.00 -6.90
C PHE A 4 45.87 52.94 -8.11
N GLY A 5 46.02 51.83 -8.85
CA GLY A 5 45.33 51.57 -10.10
C GLY A 5 43.83 51.39 -9.96
N PHE A 6 43.14 51.71 -11.06
CA PHE A 6 41.83 51.19 -11.41
C PHE A 6 41.90 49.67 -11.64
N ALA A 7 40.95 48.90 -11.08
CA ALA A 7 40.45 47.69 -11.72
C ALA A 7 39.11 47.24 -11.13
N LYS A 8 38.11 47.14 -12.01
CA LYS A 8 36.84 46.44 -11.85
C LYS A 8 37.10 44.98 -12.27
N PHE A 9 36.81 44.01 -11.43
CA PHE A 9 36.76 42.57 -11.73
C PHE A 9 35.78 41.94 -10.72
N GLY A 10 34.84 41.09 -11.08
CA GLY A 10 34.54 40.39 -12.33
C GLY A 10 33.63 39.21 -11.98
N ASP A 11 32.68 38.92 -12.87
CA ASP A 11 32.03 37.64 -13.21
C ASP A 11 31.49 36.76 -12.07
N ASP A 12 30.17 36.53 -11.98
CA ASP A 12 29.37 35.69 -12.89
C ASP A 12 29.91 34.25 -12.99
N ASP A 13 30.03 33.59 -11.83
CA ASP A 13 29.91 32.14 -11.76
C ASP A 13 28.47 31.82 -11.33
N ASN A 14 27.55 31.97 -12.28
CA ASN A 14 26.46 31.00 -12.41
C ASN A 14 27.13 29.64 -12.61
N GLU A 15 27.42 28.95 -11.52
CA GLU A 15 27.56 27.50 -11.57
C GLU A 15 26.18 26.98 -12.00
N ASP A 16 26.02 26.86 -13.33
CA ASP A 16 25.08 25.95 -13.95
C ASP A 16 25.38 24.56 -13.37
N GLU A 17 24.84 24.29 -12.18
CA GLU A 17 24.55 22.93 -11.74
C GLU A 17 23.78 22.31 -12.90
N GLU A 18 24.45 21.42 -13.60
CA GLU A 18 23.96 20.70 -14.77
C GLU A 18 22.54 20.21 -14.46
N TYR A 19 21.55 20.95 -14.98
CA TYR A 19 20.15 20.77 -14.67
C TYR A 19 19.71 19.46 -15.28
N ASP A 20 19.91 18.35 -14.58
CA ASP A 20 19.49 17.03 -15.03
C ASP A 20 17.96 16.92 -14.95
N PRO A 21 17.24 16.94 -16.10
CA PRO A 21 15.80 16.80 -16.10
C PRO A 21 15.36 15.42 -15.57
N GLN A 22 16.24 14.40 -15.61
CA GLN A 22 15.96 13.06 -15.10
C GLN A 22 15.93 13.01 -13.57
N LEU A 23 16.73 13.83 -12.88
CA LEU A 23 16.70 13.92 -11.42
C LEU A 23 15.39 14.51 -10.88
N ARG A 24 14.72 15.38 -11.67
CA ARG A 24 13.35 15.83 -11.38
C ARG A 24 12.26 14.81 -11.77
N TRP A 25 12.57 13.82 -12.60
CA TRP A 25 11.65 12.74 -13.01
C TRP A 25 11.82 11.43 -12.25
N GLY A 26 12.86 11.31 -11.42
CA GLY A 26 13.04 10.20 -10.48
C GLY A 26 12.14 10.37 -9.25
N ASN A 27 11.60 9.27 -8.73
CA ASN A 27 10.78 9.16 -7.52
C ASN A 27 9.25 9.41 -7.67
N SER A 28 8.60 8.78 -8.64
CA SER A 28 7.17 8.47 -8.49
C SER A 28 7.04 7.10 -7.81
N ASP A 29 6.60 7.11 -6.55
CA ASP A 29 6.31 5.90 -5.80
C ASP A 29 4.84 5.53 -5.97
N GLY A 30 4.58 4.25 -6.22
CA GLY A 30 3.24 3.69 -6.18
C GLY A 30 3.13 2.72 -5.02
N LEU A 31 2.20 3.03 -4.12
CA LEU A 31 1.98 2.29 -2.89
C LEU A 31 0.55 1.74 -2.86
N ILE A 32 0.39 0.43 -2.80
CA ILE A 32 -0.91 -0.21 -2.60
C ILE A 32 -0.98 -0.75 -1.18
N PHE A 33 -2.00 -0.33 -0.44
CA PHE A 33 -2.39 -0.93 0.83
C PHE A 33 -3.34 -2.09 0.55
N MET A 34 -2.90 -3.31 0.83
CA MET A 34 -3.72 -4.51 0.73
C MET A 34 -4.14 -4.94 2.12
N VAL A 35 -5.40 -4.72 2.48
CA VAL A 35 -5.91 -4.92 3.85
C VAL A 35 -6.76 -6.17 3.93
N ASP A 36 -6.43 -7.02 4.90
CA ASP A 36 -7.26 -8.13 5.33
C ASP A 36 -8.56 -7.63 5.95
N CYS A 37 -9.68 -8.05 5.39
CA CYS A 37 -11.00 -7.73 5.90
C CYS A 37 -11.76 -8.95 6.43
N SER A 38 -11.06 -10.01 6.82
CA SER A 38 -11.64 -11.11 7.58
C SER A 38 -12.21 -10.60 8.91
N LYS A 39 -13.25 -11.29 9.41
CA LYS A 39 -13.98 -10.87 10.63
C LYS A 39 -13.07 -10.69 11.85
N ASP A 40 -11.98 -11.43 11.89
CA ASP A 40 -11.03 -11.40 13.00
C ASP A 40 -10.23 -10.09 13.09
N MET A 41 -10.05 -9.36 11.99
CA MET A 41 -9.42 -8.03 11.95
C MET A 41 -10.26 -6.93 12.63
N PHE A 42 -11.56 -7.18 12.81
CA PHE A 42 -12.52 -6.24 13.39
C PHE A 42 -12.82 -6.53 14.87
N LYS A 43 -12.14 -7.51 15.48
CA LYS A 43 -12.26 -7.77 16.92
C LYS A 43 -11.61 -6.61 17.68
N THR A 44 -12.41 -5.95 18.51
CA THR A 44 -11.97 -4.85 19.35
C THR A 44 -11.20 -5.37 20.57
N ASP A 45 -10.11 -4.69 20.91
CA ASP A 45 -9.42 -4.85 22.19
C ASP A 45 -10.12 -4.07 23.32
N ASP A 46 -9.52 -4.09 24.50
CA ASP A 46 -10.06 -3.44 25.70
C ASP A 46 -10.09 -1.90 25.57
N ASP A 47 -9.27 -1.32 24.69
CA ASP A 47 -9.21 0.12 24.40
C ASP A 47 -10.22 0.53 23.31
N GLY A 48 -10.98 -0.45 22.76
CA GLY A 48 -11.99 -0.24 21.72
C GLY A 48 -11.41 -0.06 20.32
N ASP A 49 -10.10 -0.23 20.15
CA ASP A 49 -9.44 -0.26 18.86
C ASP A 49 -9.52 -1.67 18.26
N ASN A 50 -9.45 -1.77 16.95
CA ASN A 50 -9.30 -3.04 16.26
C ASN A 50 -8.23 -2.92 15.18
N HIS A 51 -7.70 -4.06 14.75
CA HIS A 51 -6.64 -4.11 13.76
C HIS A 51 -6.99 -3.42 12.44
N PHE A 52 -8.25 -3.49 12.00
CA PHE A 52 -8.69 -2.78 10.80
C PHE A 52 -8.58 -1.25 10.96
N ILE A 53 -8.99 -0.69 12.11
CA ILE A 53 -8.82 0.75 12.40
C ILE A 53 -7.34 1.15 12.37
N VAL A 54 -6.45 0.31 12.94
CA VAL A 54 -5.01 0.55 12.90
C VAL A 54 -4.49 0.63 11.46
N CYS A 55 -4.96 -0.25 10.57
CA CYS A 55 -4.65 -0.18 9.13
C CYS A 55 -5.13 1.14 8.52
N MET A 56 -6.39 1.54 8.78
CA MET A 56 -6.96 2.76 8.22
C MET A 56 -6.23 4.03 8.71
N ARG A 57 -5.83 4.09 9.98
CA ARG A 57 -5.00 5.19 10.52
C ARG A 57 -3.62 5.24 9.86
N CYS A 58 -3.02 4.08 9.57
CA CYS A 58 -1.75 4.01 8.84
C CYS A 58 -1.89 4.54 7.40
N ILE A 59 -2.97 4.18 6.71
CA ILE A 59 -3.29 4.70 5.37
C ILE A 59 -3.47 6.23 5.43
N GLN A 60 -4.30 6.73 6.34
CA GLN A 60 -4.55 8.17 6.53
C GLN A 60 -3.25 8.95 6.75
N THR A 61 -2.43 8.49 7.71
CA THR A 61 -1.14 9.13 8.04
C THR A 61 -0.21 9.12 6.83
N THR A 62 -0.16 8.03 6.07
CA THR A 62 0.67 7.94 4.87
C THR A 62 0.18 8.90 3.79
N MET A 63 -1.13 9.00 3.56
CA MET A 63 -1.70 9.95 2.61
C MET A 63 -1.38 11.39 2.98
N GLN A 64 -1.57 11.77 4.25
CA GLN A 64 -1.27 13.11 4.75
C GLN A 64 0.22 13.46 4.57
N ASN A 65 1.12 12.53 4.90
CA ASN A 65 2.56 12.72 4.69
C ASN A 65 2.91 12.87 3.21
N LYS A 66 2.33 12.02 2.34
CA LYS A 66 2.61 12.03 0.91
C LYS A 66 2.08 13.30 0.22
N ILE A 67 0.94 13.86 0.66
CA ILE A 67 0.46 15.17 0.19
C ILE A 67 1.51 16.27 0.43
N ILE A 68 2.21 16.21 1.56
CA ILE A 68 3.23 17.19 1.94
C ILE A 68 4.55 16.93 1.20
N SER A 69 4.92 15.65 1.00
CA SER A 69 6.26 15.26 0.54
C SER A 69 6.40 15.04 -0.97
N SER A 70 5.34 14.65 -1.69
CA SER A 70 5.41 14.34 -3.13
C SER A 70 4.05 14.44 -3.81
N ASN A 71 3.94 15.30 -4.82
CA ASN A 71 2.74 15.40 -5.66
C ASN A 71 2.69 14.37 -6.80
N LYS A 72 3.67 13.46 -6.88
CA LYS A 72 3.75 12.44 -7.95
C LYS A 72 3.42 11.04 -7.46
N ASP A 73 3.32 10.83 -6.16
CA ASP A 73 3.12 9.50 -5.61
C ASP A 73 1.66 9.07 -5.78
N LEU A 74 1.48 7.78 -6.06
CA LEU A 74 0.17 7.17 -6.22
C LEU A 74 -0.10 6.24 -5.06
N ILE A 75 -1.29 6.37 -4.48
CA ILE A 75 -1.76 5.50 -3.40
C ILE A 75 -3.01 4.77 -3.88
N GLY A 76 -3.05 3.47 -3.64
CA GLY A 76 -4.21 2.61 -3.84
C GLY A 76 -4.54 1.84 -2.58
N VAL A 77 -5.80 1.45 -2.43
CA VAL A 77 -6.29 0.66 -1.30
C VAL A 77 -7.16 -0.47 -1.82
N ILE A 78 -6.84 -1.70 -1.46
CA ILE A 78 -7.68 -2.86 -1.72
C ILE A 78 -8.02 -3.57 -0.42
N PHE A 79 -9.23 -4.11 -0.38
CA PHE A 79 -9.73 -4.99 0.67
C PHE A 79 -9.84 -6.40 0.09
N TYR A 80 -9.34 -7.39 0.82
CA TYR A 80 -9.59 -8.80 0.51
C TYR A 80 -10.32 -9.46 1.66
N GLY A 81 -11.07 -10.52 1.36
CA GLY A 81 -11.95 -11.15 2.34
C GLY A 81 -13.25 -10.36 2.58
N THR A 82 -13.68 -9.57 1.60
CA THR A 82 -15.03 -8.97 1.58
C THR A 82 -16.05 -9.93 0.97
N GLU A 83 -17.34 -9.73 1.16
CA GLU A 83 -18.37 -10.40 0.33
C GLU A 83 -18.64 -9.63 -0.96
N LYS A 84 -18.62 -8.29 -0.86
CA LYS A 84 -18.75 -7.38 -2.00
C LYS A 84 -17.52 -7.49 -2.91
N ILE A 85 -17.78 -7.55 -4.21
CA ILE A 85 -16.77 -7.65 -5.27
C ILE A 85 -16.75 -6.34 -6.02
N GLU A 86 -15.56 -5.75 -6.16
CA GLU A 86 -15.33 -4.56 -6.99
C GLU A 86 -13.89 -4.60 -7.48
N ASN A 87 -13.64 -5.26 -8.60
CA ASN A 87 -12.33 -5.26 -9.24
C ASN A 87 -12.51 -5.57 -10.74
N PRO A 88 -11.54 -5.21 -11.62
CA PRO A 88 -11.73 -5.31 -13.06
C PRO A 88 -11.91 -6.73 -13.63
N ASN A 89 -11.77 -7.76 -12.80
CA ASN A 89 -11.70 -9.15 -13.24
C ASN A 89 -12.70 -10.05 -12.51
N ASP A 90 -13.63 -9.44 -11.77
CA ASP A 90 -14.69 -10.11 -11.01
C ASP A 90 -14.16 -11.20 -10.05
N PHE A 91 -12.94 -11.03 -9.57
CA PHE A 91 -12.35 -11.93 -8.58
C PHE A 91 -13.11 -11.85 -7.27
N LYS A 92 -13.46 -13.01 -6.73
CA LYS A 92 -14.32 -13.08 -5.55
C LYS A 92 -13.60 -12.57 -4.32
N ASN A 93 -14.35 -11.91 -3.46
CA ASN A 93 -13.87 -11.45 -2.16
C ASN A 93 -12.70 -10.46 -2.25
N VAL A 94 -12.61 -9.71 -3.35
CA VAL A 94 -11.65 -8.63 -3.57
C VAL A 94 -12.40 -7.36 -3.96
N TYR A 95 -12.14 -6.29 -3.22
CA TYR A 95 -12.76 -4.98 -3.40
C TYR A 95 -11.68 -3.89 -3.50
N VAL A 96 -11.60 -3.21 -4.64
CA VAL A 96 -10.75 -2.03 -4.83
C VAL A 96 -11.47 -0.85 -4.21
N TYR A 97 -11.07 -0.51 -2.98
CA TYR A 97 -11.60 0.65 -2.27
C TYR A 97 -11.13 1.95 -2.91
N MET A 98 -9.88 1.97 -3.39
CA MET A 98 -9.28 3.11 -4.05
C MET A 98 -8.31 2.66 -5.14
N ASN A 99 -8.53 3.11 -6.37
CA ASN A 99 -7.58 2.93 -7.47
C ASN A 99 -6.29 3.73 -7.21
N LEU A 100 -5.19 3.35 -7.86
CA LEU A 100 -3.94 4.12 -7.79
C LEU A 100 -4.14 5.54 -8.32
N GLN A 101 -4.09 6.50 -7.40
CA GLN A 101 -4.27 7.92 -7.69
C GLN A 101 -3.46 8.77 -6.72
N GLN A 102 -3.26 10.05 -7.03
CA GLN A 102 -2.63 10.97 -6.09
C GLN A 102 -3.52 11.16 -4.86
N PRO A 103 -2.95 11.24 -3.64
CA PRO A 103 -3.73 11.47 -2.44
C PRO A 103 -4.42 12.84 -2.50
N GLY A 104 -5.66 12.89 -2.02
CA GLY A 104 -6.49 14.10 -2.04
C GLY A 104 -7.41 14.18 -0.83
N ALA A 105 -7.88 15.39 -0.52
CA ALA A 105 -8.66 15.67 0.68
C ALA A 105 -9.95 14.83 0.79
N GLU A 106 -10.68 14.65 -0.32
CA GLU A 106 -11.90 13.85 -0.36
C GLU A 106 -11.67 12.41 0.10
N ARG A 107 -10.59 11.78 -0.34
CA ARG A 107 -10.24 10.41 0.03
C ARG A 107 -9.78 10.28 1.48
N ILE A 108 -9.13 11.32 2.01
CA ILE A 108 -8.78 11.38 3.43
C ILE A 108 -10.06 11.45 4.27
N LEU A 109 -11.05 12.24 3.87
CA LEU A 109 -12.34 12.33 4.57
C LEU A 109 -13.10 10.99 4.54
N GLU A 110 -13.06 10.24 3.44
CA GLU A 110 -13.65 8.90 3.38
C GLU A 110 -12.96 7.91 4.34
N ILE A 111 -11.64 7.99 4.47
CA ILE A 111 -10.87 7.18 5.42
C ILE A 111 -11.16 7.61 6.87
N GLU A 112 -11.28 8.90 7.12
CA GLU A 112 -11.68 9.46 8.42
C GLU A 112 -13.06 8.96 8.84
N ASP A 113 -14.06 9.00 7.94
CA ASP A 113 -15.39 8.43 8.21
C ASP A 113 -15.31 6.93 8.55
N MET A 114 -14.46 6.17 7.84
CA MET A 114 -14.23 4.76 8.17
C MET A 114 -13.67 4.57 9.59
N ILE A 115 -12.74 5.42 10.00
CA ILE A 115 -12.13 5.41 11.36
C ILE A 115 -13.15 5.83 12.42
N ASP A 116 -13.93 6.89 12.14
CA ASP A 116 -14.82 7.59 13.08
C ASP A 116 -16.23 7.01 13.19
N GLY A 117 -16.39 5.70 12.94
CA GLY A 117 -17.69 5.04 13.07
C GLY A 117 -18.19 4.30 11.83
N GLY A 118 -17.51 4.45 10.70
CA GLY A 118 -17.83 3.75 9.47
C GLY A 118 -17.53 2.25 9.55
N TYR A 119 -16.45 1.85 10.23
CA TYR A 119 -16.05 0.45 10.33
C TYR A 119 -17.12 -0.45 10.97
N GLN A 120 -17.97 0.07 11.87
CA GLN A 120 -19.07 -0.68 12.49
C GLN A 120 -20.11 -1.13 11.45
N LYS A 121 -20.23 -0.40 10.33
CA LYS A 121 -21.11 -0.74 9.21
C LYS A 121 -20.42 -1.56 8.13
N PHE A 122 -19.11 -1.84 8.27
CA PHE A 122 -18.32 -2.53 7.25
C PHE A 122 -18.94 -3.89 6.88
N GLY A 123 -19.34 -4.68 7.88
CA GLY A 123 -19.96 -5.99 7.64
C GLY A 123 -21.29 -5.91 6.87
N ILE A 124 -22.00 -4.79 6.92
CA ILE A 124 -23.24 -4.57 6.14
C ILE A 124 -22.91 -4.06 4.73
N GLN A 125 -21.91 -3.18 4.60
CA GLN A 125 -21.57 -2.52 3.34
C GLN A 125 -20.70 -3.39 2.41
N TYR A 126 -19.78 -4.15 2.99
CA TYR A 126 -18.77 -4.93 2.27
C TYR A 126 -18.84 -6.42 2.60
N GLY A 127 -19.32 -6.78 3.81
CA GLY A 127 -19.30 -8.16 4.30
C GLY A 127 -17.90 -8.67 4.65
N HIS A 128 -17.84 -9.87 5.22
CA HIS A 128 -16.58 -10.56 5.55
C HIS A 128 -16.63 -12.00 5.03
N ASN A 129 -15.55 -12.48 4.43
CA ASN A 129 -15.49 -13.82 3.86
C ASN A 129 -14.07 -14.40 3.97
N GLU A 130 -13.97 -15.68 4.36
CA GLU A 130 -12.69 -16.39 4.51
C GLU A 130 -12.30 -17.23 3.27
N SER A 131 -13.16 -17.27 2.24
CA SER A 131 -12.96 -18.03 1.00
C SER A 131 -12.19 -17.26 -0.07
N TYR A 132 -11.53 -16.15 0.30
CA TYR A 132 -10.74 -15.34 -0.63
C TYR A 132 -9.56 -16.13 -1.21
N SER A 133 -9.01 -15.64 -2.31
CA SER A 133 -7.75 -16.13 -2.86
C SER A 133 -6.68 -15.05 -2.77
N LEU A 134 -5.58 -15.33 -2.07
CA LEU A 134 -4.47 -14.36 -1.97
C LEU A 134 -3.83 -14.10 -3.34
N SER A 135 -3.74 -15.11 -4.20
CA SER A 135 -3.19 -14.91 -5.55
C SER A 135 -4.06 -13.96 -6.38
N GLU A 136 -5.39 -14.02 -6.22
CA GLU A 136 -6.32 -13.12 -6.92
C GLU A 136 -6.20 -11.67 -6.42
N ALA A 137 -6.10 -11.48 -5.10
CA ALA A 137 -5.87 -10.16 -4.52
C ALA A 137 -4.52 -9.57 -4.94
N LEU A 138 -3.43 -10.35 -4.88
CA LEU A 138 -2.10 -9.96 -5.36
C LEU A 138 -2.09 -9.64 -6.86
N TRP A 139 -2.84 -10.41 -7.66
CA TRP A 139 -2.98 -10.12 -9.08
C TRP A 139 -3.77 -8.84 -9.35
N THR A 140 -4.77 -8.54 -8.53
CA THR A 140 -5.49 -7.26 -8.58
C THR A 140 -4.53 -6.09 -8.34
N CYS A 141 -3.64 -6.19 -7.35
CA CYS A 141 -2.58 -5.19 -7.14
C CYS A 141 -1.66 -5.03 -8.37
N ALA A 142 -1.22 -6.14 -8.96
CA ALA A 142 -0.38 -6.11 -10.17
C ALA A 142 -1.07 -5.40 -11.34
N ASN A 143 -2.37 -5.64 -11.49
CA ASN A 143 -3.19 -5.00 -12.51
C ASN A 143 -3.37 -3.51 -12.24
N MET A 144 -3.55 -3.10 -10.98
CA MET A 144 -3.59 -1.68 -10.63
C MET A 144 -2.31 -0.96 -11.05
N PHE A 145 -1.13 -1.53 -10.77
CA PHE A 145 0.14 -0.95 -11.23
C PHE A 145 0.27 -0.91 -12.75
N SER A 146 -0.16 -1.98 -13.43
CA SER A 146 -0.10 -2.07 -14.90
C SER A 146 -1.01 -1.05 -15.58
N ASN A 147 -2.14 -0.72 -14.96
CA ASN A 147 -3.12 0.25 -15.44
C ASN A 147 -3.00 1.62 -14.77
N SER A 148 -1.86 1.91 -14.13
CA SER A 148 -1.61 3.20 -13.49
C SER A 148 -1.72 4.35 -14.51
N PRO A 149 -2.36 5.49 -14.15
CA PRO A 149 -2.54 6.62 -15.06
C PRO A 149 -1.22 7.30 -15.46
N GLN A 150 -0.14 7.03 -14.73
CA GLN A 150 1.20 7.56 -14.99
C GLN A 150 2.26 6.50 -14.68
N LYS A 151 3.47 6.71 -15.21
CA LYS A 151 4.61 5.82 -14.93
C LYS A 151 4.99 5.88 -13.45
N VAL A 152 4.97 4.72 -12.80
CA VAL A 152 5.44 4.49 -11.44
C VAL A 152 6.81 3.83 -11.50
N ASN A 153 7.80 4.43 -10.84
CA ASN A 153 9.17 3.91 -10.84
C ASN A 153 9.37 2.84 -9.75
N TYR A 154 8.87 3.10 -8.55
CA TYR A 154 8.94 2.15 -7.43
C TYR A 154 7.54 1.66 -7.08
N LYS A 155 7.34 0.34 -7.07
CA LYS A 155 6.03 -0.28 -6.86
C LYS A 155 6.07 -1.13 -5.60
N ARG A 156 5.21 -0.82 -4.64
CA ARG A 156 5.16 -1.55 -3.37
C ARG A 156 3.75 -1.88 -2.96
N ILE A 157 3.55 -3.08 -2.44
CA ILE A 157 2.33 -3.53 -1.78
C ILE A 157 2.65 -3.70 -0.29
N LEU A 158 1.91 -3.01 0.56
CA LEU A 158 1.90 -3.25 2.01
C LEU A 158 0.69 -4.12 2.34
N LEU A 159 0.94 -5.37 2.73
CA LEU A 159 -0.10 -6.33 3.09
C LEU A 159 -0.32 -6.32 4.61
N PHE A 160 -1.51 -5.93 5.04
CA PHE A 160 -1.89 -5.89 6.46
C PHE A 160 -2.76 -7.08 6.81
N THR A 161 -2.35 -7.88 7.79
CA THR A 161 -3.13 -9.04 8.27
C THR A 161 -2.73 -9.46 9.67
N ASN A 162 -3.66 -10.07 10.40
CA ASN A 162 -3.42 -10.76 11.67
C ASN A 162 -3.43 -12.29 11.55
N ASN A 163 -3.44 -12.82 10.31
CA ASN A 163 -3.42 -14.25 10.00
C ASN A 163 -2.03 -14.71 9.56
N ASP A 164 -1.38 -15.53 10.39
CA ASP A 164 -0.02 -16.05 10.17
C ASP A 164 0.03 -17.27 9.22
N ASP A 165 -1.10 -17.93 8.97
CA ASP A 165 -1.21 -19.13 8.14
C ASP A 165 -2.49 -19.13 7.28
N PRO A 166 -2.62 -18.17 6.34
CA PRO A 166 -3.75 -18.15 5.41
C PRO A 166 -3.75 -19.41 4.54
N HIS A 167 -4.95 -19.84 4.13
CA HIS A 167 -5.16 -21.03 3.28
C HIS A 167 -4.62 -22.33 3.88
N SER A 168 -4.51 -22.45 5.20
CA SER A 168 -3.99 -23.64 5.89
C SER A 168 -4.69 -24.95 5.51
N SER A 169 -5.96 -24.87 5.09
CA SER A 169 -6.76 -26.01 4.62
C SER A 169 -6.58 -26.34 3.13
N SER A 170 -5.89 -25.50 2.34
CA SER A 170 -5.77 -25.64 0.89
C SER A 170 -4.34 -25.40 0.39
N GLN A 171 -3.60 -26.50 0.20
CA GLN A 171 -2.26 -26.47 -0.41
C GLN A 171 -2.26 -25.89 -1.84
N GLN A 172 -3.40 -25.96 -2.55
CA GLN A 172 -3.52 -25.36 -3.87
C GLN A 172 -3.48 -23.83 -3.79
N LEU A 173 -4.30 -23.23 -2.91
CA LEU A 173 -4.34 -21.78 -2.72
C LEU A 173 -3.01 -21.26 -2.17
N GLN A 174 -2.36 -22.00 -1.26
CA GLN A 174 -1.01 -21.65 -0.79
C GLN A 174 0.02 -21.63 -1.93
N ARG A 175 0.01 -22.64 -2.80
CA ARG A 175 0.91 -22.68 -3.97
C ARG A 175 0.65 -21.53 -4.93
N GLN A 176 -0.61 -21.26 -5.25
CA GLN A 176 -0.99 -20.15 -6.13
C GLN A 176 -0.55 -18.79 -5.57
N ALA A 177 -0.72 -18.56 -4.27
CA ALA A 177 -0.28 -17.33 -3.61
C ALA A 177 1.24 -17.16 -3.69
N ARG A 178 2.02 -18.23 -3.43
CA ARG A 178 3.50 -18.22 -3.53
C ARG A 178 3.97 -17.96 -4.96
N THR A 179 3.38 -18.64 -5.95
CA THR A 179 3.69 -18.39 -7.36
C THR A 179 3.40 -16.94 -7.71
N LYS A 180 2.23 -16.43 -7.32
CA LYS A 180 1.89 -15.05 -7.65
C LYS A 180 2.80 -14.02 -6.98
N ALA A 181 3.23 -14.26 -5.75
CA ALA A 181 4.21 -13.42 -5.06
C ALA A 181 5.58 -13.42 -5.77
N SER A 182 6.03 -14.58 -6.27
CA SER A 182 7.23 -14.67 -7.12
C SER A 182 7.08 -13.83 -8.39
N ASP A 183 5.94 -13.92 -9.07
CA ASP A 183 5.68 -13.13 -10.28
C ASP A 183 5.71 -11.61 -10.00
N LEU A 184 5.24 -11.18 -8.81
CA LEU A 184 5.30 -9.77 -8.40
C LEU A 184 6.76 -9.30 -8.30
N HIS A 185 7.60 -10.09 -7.64
CA HIS A 185 9.02 -9.78 -7.51
C HIS A 185 9.73 -9.73 -8.88
N GLU A 186 9.45 -10.68 -9.77
CA GLU A 186 9.98 -10.70 -11.13
C GLU A 186 9.55 -9.47 -11.96
N THR A 187 8.40 -8.88 -11.65
CA THR A 187 7.88 -7.68 -12.30
C THR A 187 8.26 -6.37 -11.58
N GLY A 188 9.15 -6.44 -10.59
CA GLY A 188 9.66 -5.29 -9.84
C GLY A 188 8.63 -4.66 -8.90
N ILE A 189 7.71 -5.47 -8.35
CA ILE A 189 6.76 -5.07 -7.32
C ILE A 189 7.19 -5.68 -5.99
N ASP A 190 7.53 -4.82 -5.02
CA ASP A 190 7.88 -5.26 -3.68
C ASP A 190 6.62 -5.60 -2.88
N LEU A 191 6.64 -6.72 -2.17
CA LEU A 191 5.58 -7.14 -1.26
C LEU A 191 6.11 -7.17 0.18
N GLU A 192 5.60 -6.26 1.02
CA GLU A 192 5.97 -6.15 2.43
C GLU A 192 4.78 -6.55 3.32
N LEU A 193 5.06 -7.40 4.32
CA LEU A 193 4.06 -7.84 5.29
C LEU A 193 4.06 -6.90 6.50
N MET A 194 2.91 -6.32 6.78
CA MET A 194 2.58 -5.56 7.98
C MET A 194 1.75 -6.44 8.91
N HIS A 195 2.42 -7.33 9.66
CA HIS A 195 1.74 -8.29 10.52
C HIS A 195 1.17 -7.63 11.79
N LEU A 196 -0.07 -7.95 12.13
CA LEU A 196 -0.77 -7.41 13.30
C LEU A 196 -0.89 -8.50 14.36
N GLN A 197 -0.26 -8.29 15.52
CA GLN A 197 -0.24 -9.28 16.59
C GLN A 197 -1.51 -9.20 17.43
N LYS A 198 -2.11 -10.36 17.71
CA LYS A 198 -3.27 -10.45 18.60
C LYS A 198 -2.80 -10.46 20.05
N PRO A 199 -3.58 -9.90 21.00
CA PRO A 199 -3.31 -10.06 22.41
C PRO A 199 -3.14 -11.54 22.79
N GLY A 200 -2.05 -11.87 23.47
CA GLY A 200 -1.77 -13.24 23.94
C GLY A 200 -1.35 -14.24 22.87
N ARG A 201 -1.11 -13.82 21.61
CA ARG A 201 -0.64 -14.71 20.54
C ARG A 201 0.49 -14.08 19.72
N THR A 202 1.54 -14.85 19.50
CA THR A 202 2.63 -14.47 18.59
C THR A 202 2.24 -14.74 17.14
N PHE A 203 2.57 -13.79 16.24
CA PHE A 203 2.45 -13.98 14.80
C PHE A 203 3.67 -14.73 14.28
N ASP A 204 3.48 -15.93 13.73
CA ASP A 204 4.57 -16.78 13.24
C ASP A 204 4.72 -16.67 11.71
N VAL A 205 5.63 -15.81 11.27
CA VAL A 205 5.92 -15.59 9.84
C VAL A 205 6.41 -16.84 9.12
N SER A 206 6.94 -17.85 9.83
CA SER A 206 7.54 -19.03 9.21
C SER A 206 6.51 -20.00 8.61
N LYS A 207 5.26 -19.93 9.03
CA LYS A 207 4.17 -20.82 8.55
C LYS A 207 3.86 -20.63 7.08
N PHE A 208 3.83 -19.38 6.64
CA PHE A 208 3.40 -19.04 5.29
C PHE A 208 4.21 -17.88 4.68
N TRP A 209 4.40 -16.81 5.43
CA TRP A 209 4.84 -15.52 4.90
C TRP A 209 6.33 -15.43 4.55
N LYS A 210 7.21 -16.17 5.23
CA LYS A 210 8.67 -16.18 4.98
C LYS A 210 9.06 -16.45 3.52
N VAL A 211 8.22 -17.18 2.77
CA VAL A 211 8.48 -17.50 1.36
C VAL A 211 7.90 -16.46 0.40
N ILE A 212 6.97 -15.63 0.88
CA ILE A 212 6.17 -14.70 0.07
C ILE A 212 6.71 -13.29 0.13
N THR A 213 7.13 -12.88 1.33
CA THR A 213 7.83 -11.62 1.55
C THR A 213 9.31 -11.95 1.63
N ASN A 214 10.18 -11.14 1.04
CA ASN A 214 11.64 -11.30 1.08
C ASN A 214 12.23 -11.08 2.51
N LEU A 215 11.59 -11.64 3.55
CA LEU A 215 11.90 -11.54 4.98
C LEU A 215 12.73 -12.74 5.47
#